data_AF-A0AAX6MNC8-F1
#
_entry.id   AF-A0AAX6MNC8-F1
#
_cell.length_a   1.000
_cell.length_b   1.000
_cell.length_c   1.000
_cell.angle_alpha   90.00
_cell.angle_beta   90.00
_cell.angle_gamma   90.00
#
_symmetry.space_group_name_H-M   'P 1'
#
loop_
_entity.id
_entity.type
_entity.pdbx_description
1 polymer ?
#
loop_
_entity_poly.entity_id
_entity_poly.type
_entity_poly.pdbx_seq_one_letter_code
_entity_poly.pdbx_strand_id
1 'polypeptide(L)'
;MASKVFSAFFLLSTFGDVSAFWRMECHGRTGLARIDPIMDAGVISPHIHTVHGSSGFSLSATYDELRQGSCSSCAVKQDKSAYWTPALYFQDSDTKQFEIVPQVGGMLAYYLLRGDNVTAFPPGFQMVAGSNYRRDYTVGDPKSPDPPQSDWAALKQTSQNDLEQRAIGFNCMNYHKEPEGSLLRHYLPEKEYLDANCPDGIRIELMFPSCWNGDITAKDHKSHVAYPSLVGNGDCPESHPKRLVTLFYETIWDTGNKQFHGRNGQFVVSNGDPTGFGYHGDFMTGWDVDFLQEAIDTCTNDSGNIRDCQLFVNNGPLQTDEEQNSCEFDVPPMLAQEDGSARNLANLPGNIQIQAGPQSATPGVGDSNPLSPIISAATSLIGGFFAGSPEPTTSSSIPAVTSSSAPVASTSSIAPVESAPASQQFGALAVPPAETPAETPSTTSSTSSTPPPPPPPTTTSAPAPSSEPGVSYQVVSTQTVTRGSLVEVIIWKEPVVYITEDSVTTVTVESPAVKPRRFYGRHAMQHGHHARRS
;
A
#
# COMPACT_ATOMS: atom_id res chain seq x y z
N MET A 1 -4.88 -13.41 63.57
CA MET A 1 -4.91 -12.38 62.50
C MET A 1 -5.03 -13.13 61.19
N ALA A 2 -5.97 -12.78 60.31
CA ALA A 2 -6.14 -13.46 59.02
C ALA A 2 -5.68 -12.52 57.90
N SER A 3 -4.64 -12.90 57.16
CA SER A 3 -4.20 -12.16 55.97
C SER A 3 -4.87 -12.75 54.74
N LYS A 4 -5.49 -11.90 53.91
CA LYS A 4 -6.08 -12.33 52.64
C LYS A 4 -5.00 -12.33 51.56
N VAL A 5 -4.67 -13.51 51.03
CA VAL A 5 -3.92 -13.61 49.77
C VAL A 5 -4.91 -13.37 48.63
N PHE A 6 -4.67 -12.32 47.83
CA PHE A 6 -5.37 -12.11 46.57
C PHE A 6 -4.68 -12.96 45.48
N SER A 7 -5.37 -13.99 44.98
CA SER A 7 -4.94 -14.65 43.75
C SER A 7 -5.28 -13.76 42.56
N ALA A 8 -4.27 -13.11 41.98
CA ALA A 8 -4.41 -12.46 40.68
C ALA A 8 -4.51 -13.54 39.59
N PHE A 9 -5.67 -13.69 38.98
CA PHE A 9 -5.83 -14.50 37.77
C PHE A 9 -5.18 -13.74 36.61
N PHE A 10 -3.97 -14.15 36.23
CA PHE A 10 -3.44 -13.84 34.90
C PHE A 10 -4.25 -14.65 33.88
N LEU A 11 -5.19 -13.99 33.22
CA LEU A 11 -5.75 -14.47 31.96
C LEU A 11 -4.64 -14.40 30.91
N LEU A 12 -4.02 -15.54 30.60
CA LEU A 12 -3.27 -15.70 29.36
C LEU A 12 -4.31 -15.69 28.23
N SER A 13 -4.44 -14.54 27.57
CA SER A 13 -5.15 -14.44 26.30
C SER A 13 -4.39 -15.25 25.26
N THR A 14 -4.91 -16.43 24.92
CA THR A 14 -4.43 -17.21 23.79
C THR A 14 -4.87 -16.53 22.50
N PHE A 15 -4.08 -15.56 22.05
CA PHE A 15 -4.15 -15.04 20.68
C PHE A 15 -3.82 -16.20 19.75
N GLY A 16 -4.85 -16.81 19.17
CA GLY A 16 -4.69 -17.59 17.96
C GLY A 16 -4.69 -16.62 16.79
N ASP A 17 -3.67 -16.67 15.95
CA ASP A 17 -3.62 -15.92 14.69
C ASP A 17 -4.74 -16.42 13.76
N VAL A 18 -5.94 -15.85 13.91
CA VAL A 18 -7.04 -16.04 12.98
C VAL A 18 -6.66 -15.32 11.70
N SER A 19 -6.03 -16.06 10.77
CA SER A 19 -5.65 -15.56 9.44
C SER A 19 -6.87 -15.42 8.53
N ALA A 20 -7.88 -14.67 9.00
CA ALA A 20 -9.05 -14.31 8.24
C ALA A 20 -8.76 -13.15 7.29
N PHE A 21 -9.35 -13.22 6.10
CA PHE A 21 -9.22 -12.20 5.06
C PHE A 21 -10.28 -12.40 3.98
N TRP A 22 -10.41 -11.41 3.10
CA TRP A 22 -10.98 -11.64 1.78
C TRP A 22 -10.08 -11.06 0.69
N ARG A 23 -10.14 -11.65 -0.51
CA ARG A 23 -9.52 -11.15 -1.73
C ARG A 23 -10.57 -10.39 -2.51
N MET A 24 -10.48 -9.07 -2.57
CA MET A 24 -11.30 -8.29 -3.49
C MET A 24 -10.81 -8.56 -4.90
N GLU A 25 -11.57 -9.38 -5.63
CA GLU A 25 -11.40 -9.60 -7.07
C GLU A 25 -11.70 -8.29 -7.80
N CYS A 26 -10.70 -7.69 -8.46
CA CYS A 26 -10.87 -6.54 -9.34
C CYS A 26 -10.37 -6.91 -10.74
N HIS A 27 -11.17 -7.71 -11.45
CA HIS A 27 -10.79 -8.28 -12.75
C HIS A 27 -10.74 -7.25 -13.87
N GLY A 28 -11.47 -6.15 -13.75
CA GLY A 28 -11.42 -5.02 -14.67
C GLY A 28 -10.48 -3.91 -14.19
N ARG A 29 -9.99 -3.10 -15.12
CA ARG A 29 -9.18 -1.91 -14.86
C ARG A 29 -9.94 -0.66 -15.30
N THR A 30 -10.39 0.12 -14.33
CA THR A 30 -11.16 1.36 -14.51
C THR A 30 -10.47 2.43 -15.36
N GLY A 31 -9.14 2.37 -15.48
CA GLY A 31 -8.42 3.08 -16.53
C GLY A 31 -6.90 2.93 -16.48
N LEU A 32 -6.25 3.44 -17.53
CA LEU A 32 -4.80 3.54 -17.65
C LEU A 32 -4.47 4.98 -18.05
N ALA A 33 -4.11 5.82 -17.09
CA ALA A 33 -3.97 7.25 -17.31
C ALA A 33 -2.93 7.88 -16.38
N ARG A 34 -2.41 9.05 -16.76
CA ARG A 34 -1.48 9.84 -15.94
C ARG A 34 -2.24 10.71 -14.94
N ILE A 35 -2.91 10.04 -14.01
CA ILE A 35 -3.83 10.61 -13.03
C ILE A 35 -3.40 10.13 -11.65
N ASP A 36 -3.25 11.07 -10.72
CA ASP A 36 -2.99 10.78 -9.31
C ASP A 36 -3.63 11.87 -8.42
N PRO A 37 -4.79 11.60 -7.79
CA PRO A 37 -5.45 12.57 -6.91
C PRO A 37 -4.78 12.73 -5.54
N ILE A 38 -3.77 11.93 -5.19
CA ILE A 38 -3.00 12.06 -3.94
C ILE A 38 -1.76 12.91 -4.18
N MET A 39 -0.90 12.47 -5.10
CA MET A 39 0.44 13.03 -5.31
C MET A 39 0.46 14.21 -6.30
N ASP A 40 -0.43 14.20 -7.30
CA ASP A 40 -0.49 15.19 -8.39
C ASP A 40 -1.88 15.87 -8.46
N ALA A 41 -2.53 16.07 -7.31
CA ALA A 41 -3.90 16.54 -7.19
C ALA A 41 -4.24 17.78 -8.07
N GLY A 42 -5.16 17.60 -9.01
CA GLY A 42 -5.63 18.60 -9.96
C GLY A 42 -4.75 18.82 -11.19
N VAL A 43 -3.63 18.10 -11.32
CA VAL A 43 -2.71 18.17 -12.48
C VAL A 43 -2.40 16.78 -13.04
N ILE A 44 -1.80 16.74 -14.23
CA ILE A 44 -1.46 15.47 -14.88
C ILE A 44 -0.21 14.88 -14.22
N SER A 45 -0.29 13.65 -13.71
CA SER A 45 0.86 12.98 -13.08
C SER A 45 2.05 12.82 -14.03
N PRO A 46 3.31 12.85 -13.56
CA PRO A 46 4.47 12.61 -14.43
C PRO A 46 4.42 11.26 -15.15
N HIS A 47 3.79 10.24 -14.57
CA HIS A 47 3.79 8.86 -15.08
C HIS A 47 2.40 8.22 -15.07
N ILE A 48 2.27 7.02 -15.67
CA ILE A 48 0.98 6.37 -15.94
C ILE A 48 0.67 5.26 -14.93
N HIS A 49 -0.55 5.30 -14.40
CA HIS A 49 -1.06 4.35 -13.42
C HIS A 49 -2.06 3.39 -14.04
N THR A 50 -2.03 2.13 -13.60
CA THR A 50 -3.14 1.19 -13.78
C THR A 50 -4.09 1.33 -12.58
N VAL A 51 -5.36 1.60 -12.85
CA VAL A 51 -6.36 2.01 -11.84
C VAL A 51 -7.51 1.01 -11.81
N HIS A 52 -7.93 0.63 -10.61
CA HIS A 52 -9.01 -0.31 -10.33
C HIS A 52 -9.97 0.28 -9.28
N GLY A 53 -11.21 -0.19 -9.25
CA GLY A 53 -12.26 0.32 -8.36
C GLY A 53 -13.20 1.32 -9.04
N SER A 54 -13.63 2.36 -8.32
CA SER A 54 -14.76 3.23 -8.75
C SER A 54 -14.50 4.09 -9.98
N SER A 55 -15.53 4.24 -10.83
CA SER A 55 -15.55 5.20 -11.95
C SER A 55 -15.59 6.67 -11.52
N GLY A 56 -15.73 6.97 -10.22
CA GLY A 56 -15.58 8.32 -9.67
C GLY A 56 -14.13 8.83 -9.60
N PHE A 57 -13.16 8.05 -10.07
CA PHE A 57 -11.75 8.42 -10.10
C PHE A 57 -11.47 9.55 -11.11
N SER A 58 -10.63 10.51 -10.73
CA SER A 58 -10.33 11.72 -11.51
C SER A 58 -9.03 12.38 -11.04
N LEU A 59 -8.61 13.46 -11.70
CA LEU A 59 -7.44 14.27 -11.31
C LEU A 59 -7.52 14.83 -9.88
N SER A 60 -8.72 14.98 -9.31
CA SER A 60 -8.92 15.58 -7.99
C SER A 60 -9.98 14.84 -7.19
N ALA A 61 -10.07 13.51 -7.37
CA ALA A 61 -11.11 12.69 -6.77
C ALA A 61 -11.18 12.83 -5.25
N THR A 62 -12.40 12.87 -4.73
CA THR A 62 -12.73 12.88 -3.31
C THR A 62 -13.48 11.62 -2.91
N TYR A 63 -13.53 11.31 -1.62
CA TYR A 63 -14.32 10.20 -1.05
C TYR A 63 -15.80 10.22 -1.52
N ASP A 64 -16.41 11.41 -1.60
CA ASP A 64 -17.80 11.55 -2.03
C ASP A 64 -17.96 11.33 -3.55
N GLU A 65 -17.00 11.75 -4.38
CA GLU A 65 -17.02 11.48 -5.83
C GLU A 65 -16.78 10.00 -6.14
N LEU A 66 -15.82 9.37 -5.45
CA LEU A 66 -15.57 7.93 -5.52
C LEU A 66 -16.85 7.15 -5.17
N ARG A 67 -17.57 7.53 -4.11
CA ARG A 67 -18.85 6.93 -3.71
C ARG A 67 -20.00 7.19 -4.69
N GLN A 68 -19.99 8.33 -5.39
CA GLN A 68 -20.96 8.66 -6.43
C GLN A 68 -20.66 8.01 -7.79
N GLY A 69 -19.48 7.41 -7.97
CA GLY A 69 -19.12 6.69 -9.19
C GLY A 69 -20.16 5.63 -9.57
N SER A 70 -20.51 5.59 -10.85
CA SER A 70 -21.59 4.75 -11.40
C SER A 70 -21.35 3.24 -11.24
N CYS A 71 -20.10 2.79 -11.37
CA CYS A 71 -19.70 1.39 -11.32
C CYS A 71 -18.49 1.20 -10.38
N SER A 72 -17.93 -0.01 -10.35
CA SER A 72 -16.62 -0.30 -9.75
C SER A 72 -16.02 -1.45 -10.57
N SER A 73 -14.70 -1.49 -10.75
CA SER A 73 -14.07 -2.64 -11.41
C SER A 73 -13.82 -3.84 -10.47
N CYS A 74 -14.28 -3.75 -9.22
CA CYS A 74 -14.15 -4.77 -8.17
C CYS A 74 -15.46 -5.50 -7.88
N ALA A 75 -15.40 -6.77 -7.49
CA ALA A 75 -16.53 -7.68 -7.42
C ALA A 75 -17.64 -7.30 -6.42
N VAL A 76 -17.32 -6.64 -5.31
CA VAL A 76 -18.31 -6.20 -4.31
C VAL A 76 -18.82 -4.79 -4.66
N LYS A 77 -20.12 -4.64 -4.95
CA LYS A 77 -20.72 -3.38 -5.44
C LYS A 77 -20.65 -2.21 -4.45
N GLN A 78 -20.50 -2.52 -3.17
CA GLN A 78 -20.29 -1.57 -2.07
C GLN A 78 -18.86 -1.01 -2.00
N ASP A 79 -17.89 -1.68 -2.64
CA ASP A 79 -16.54 -1.17 -2.73
C ASP A 79 -16.43 -0.12 -3.84
N LYS A 80 -16.44 1.14 -3.40
CA LYS A 80 -16.26 2.32 -4.25
C LYS A 80 -14.86 2.94 -4.09
N SER A 81 -13.92 2.21 -3.52
CA SER A 81 -12.54 2.68 -3.35
C SER A 81 -11.82 2.83 -4.70
N ALA A 82 -10.69 3.53 -4.69
CA ALA A 82 -9.76 3.57 -5.80
C ALA A 82 -8.42 2.95 -5.39
N TYR A 83 -7.91 2.08 -6.24
CA TYR A 83 -6.66 1.35 -6.08
C TYR A 83 -5.80 1.58 -7.32
N TRP A 84 -4.59 2.11 -7.18
CA TRP A 84 -3.70 2.26 -8.33
C TRP A 84 -2.24 1.95 -8.03
N THR A 85 -1.52 1.60 -9.09
CA THR A 85 -0.07 1.36 -9.09
C THR A 85 0.53 1.80 -10.43
N PRO A 86 1.84 2.06 -10.51
CA PRO A 86 2.54 2.23 -11.77
C PRO A 86 2.39 1.01 -12.70
N ALA A 87 2.13 1.24 -13.99
CA ALA A 87 2.00 0.17 -14.97
C ALA A 87 3.36 -0.40 -15.44
N LEU A 88 3.40 -1.68 -15.79
CA LEU A 88 4.60 -2.35 -16.31
C LEU A 88 4.66 -2.27 -17.84
N TYR A 89 5.81 -1.87 -18.38
CA TYR A 89 6.11 -1.82 -19.81
C TYR A 89 7.28 -2.75 -20.15
N PHE A 90 7.27 -3.30 -21.36
CA PHE A 90 8.45 -3.88 -22.00
C PHE A 90 9.11 -2.82 -22.90
N GLN A 91 10.41 -2.61 -22.76
CA GLN A 91 11.23 -1.87 -23.72
C GLN A 91 12.02 -2.85 -24.60
N ASP A 92 11.81 -2.76 -25.91
CA ASP A 92 12.55 -3.56 -26.90
C ASP A 92 13.99 -3.05 -27.07
N SER A 93 14.98 -3.94 -27.09
CA SER A 93 16.39 -3.54 -27.22
C SER A 93 16.77 -3.07 -28.61
N ASP A 94 16.09 -3.52 -29.66
CA ASP A 94 16.47 -3.26 -31.05
C ASP A 94 15.74 -2.02 -31.59
N THR A 95 14.47 -1.82 -31.24
CA THR A 95 13.70 -0.62 -31.65
C THR A 95 13.73 0.53 -30.64
N LYS A 96 14.09 0.25 -29.37
CA LYS A 96 13.97 1.14 -28.20
C LYS A 96 12.55 1.58 -27.83
N GLN A 97 11.54 1.02 -28.50
CA GLN A 97 10.14 1.32 -28.27
C GLN A 97 9.58 0.56 -27.06
N PHE A 98 8.47 1.06 -26.53
CA PHE A 98 7.78 0.54 -25.36
C PHE A 98 6.43 -0.07 -25.76
N GLU A 99 6.05 -1.14 -25.08
CA GLU A 99 4.75 -1.81 -25.18
C GLU A 99 4.25 -2.13 -23.76
N ILE A 100 2.97 -1.89 -23.46
CA ILE A 100 2.42 -2.25 -22.13
C ILE A 100 2.36 -3.78 -21.97
N VAL A 101 2.74 -4.27 -20.80
CA VAL A 101 2.54 -5.68 -20.43
C VAL A 101 1.07 -5.89 -20.02
N PRO A 102 0.34 -6.91 -20.51
CA PRO A 102 -1.01 -7.19 -20.04
C PRO A 102 -1.03 -7.61 -18.56
N GLN A 103 -2.09 -7.23 -17.83
CA GLN A 103 -2.42 -7.83 -16.55
C GLN A 103 -3.24 -9.11 -16.76
N VAL A 104 -3.05 -10.12 -15.90
CA VAL A 104 -3.81 -11.38 -15.92
C VAL A 104 -4.75 -11.39 -14.71
N GLY A 105 -6.06 -11.35 -14.98
CA GLY A 105 -7.08 -11.32 -13.91
C GLY A 105 -7.20 -9.98 -13.18
N GLY A 106 -6.64 -8.89 -13.73
CA GLY A 106 -6.71 -7.54 -13.16
C GLY A 106 -5.79 -7.37 -11.96
N MET A 107 -6.38 -7.11 -10.80
CA MET A 107 -5.71 -6.97 -9.50
C MET A 107 -6.53 -7.67 -8.41
N LEU A 108 -5.87 -8.25 -7.41
CA LEU A 108 -6.50 -8.62 -6.14
C LEU A 108 -6.09 -7.63 -5.05
N ALA A 109 -7.07 -6.97 -4.42
CA ALA A 109 -6.85 -6.22 -3.18
C ALA A 109 -7.26 -7.09 -1.98
N TYR A 110 -6.28 -7.65 -1.28
CA TYR A 110 -6.51 -8.42 -0.06
C TYR A 110 -6.81 -7.49 1.10
N TYR A 111 -7.83 -7.82 1.88
CA TYR A 111 -8.18 -7.19 3.16
C TYR A 111 -7.84 -8.17 4.28
N LEU A 112 -6.67 -8.00 4.89
CA LEU A 112 -6.11 -8.94 5.88
C LEU A 112 -6.48 -8.48 7.31
N LEU A 113 -7.19 -9.33 8.06
CA LEU A 113 -7.72 -9.02 9.39
C LEU A 113 -6.70 -9.32 10.50
N ARG A 114 -5.53 -8.68 10.41
CA ARG A 114 -4.33 -9.06 11.18
C ARG A 114 -4.06 -8.15 12.39
N GLY A 115 -4.05 -8.76 13.58
CA GLY A 115 -3.87 -8.08 14.87
C GLY A 115 -5.21 -7.82 15.57
N ASP A 116 -5.15 -7.33 16.81
CA ASP A 116 -6.37 -7.07 17.61
C ASP A 116 -7.06 -5.75 17.22
N ASN A 117 -8.39 -5.72 17.38
CA ASN A 117 -9.23 -4.52 17.22
C ASN A 117 -9.03 -3.82 15.85
N VAL A 118 -9.01 -4.61 14.77
CA VAL A 118 -8.93 -4.13 13.39
C VAL A 118 -10.11 -3.20 13.08
N THR A 119 -9.84 -1.98 12.60
CA THR A 119 -10.87 -1.01 12.23
C THR A 119 -10.94 -0.74 10.73
N ALA A 120 -12.14 -0.38 10.27
CA ALA A 120 -12.37 0.19 8.95
C ALA A 120 -11.59 1.51 8.74
N PHE A 121 -11.40 1.89 7.47
CA PHE A 121 -10.86 3.19 7.09
C PHE A 121 -11.90 4.30 7.36
N PRO A 122 -11.52 5.45 7.95
CA PRO A 122 -12.44 6.58 8.13
C PRO A 122 -12.77 7.27 6.80
N PRO A 123 -13.82 8.11 6.74
CA PRO A 123 -14.17 8.86 5.53
C PRO A 123 -13.01 9.75 5.05
N GLY A 124 -12.73 9.76 3.76
CA GLY A 124 -11.62 10.53 3.18
C GLY A 124 -10.22 9.95 3.36
N PHE A 125 -10.07 8.77 3.97
CA PHE A 125 -8.76 8.16 4.21
C PHE A 125 -8.01 7.84 2.90
N GLN A 126 -6.74 8.27 2.82
CA GLN A 126 -5.87 8.02 1.67
C GLN A 126 -4.39 7.86 2.08
N MET A 127 -3.71 6.87 1.49
CA MET A 127 -2.32 6.51 1.83
C MET A 127 -1.53 5.97 0.63
N VAL A 128 -0.20 6.09 0.71
CA VAL A 128 0.77 5.60 -0.30
C VAL A 128 1.74 4.59 0.32
N ALA A 129 1.96 3.45 -0.33
CA ALA A 129 2.93 2.42 0.04
C ALA A 129 4.01 2.25 -1.04
N GLY A 130 5.23 1.86 -0.67
CA GLY A 130 6.38 1.85 -1.60
C GLY A 130 6.87 3.25 -1.97
N SER A 131 7.92 3.40 -2.79
CA SER A 131 8.60 4.70 -2.97
C SER A 131 9.02 4.99 -4.41
N ASN A 132 8.31 5.91 -5.07
CA ASN A 132 8.52 6.31 -6.48
C ASN A 132 9.99 6.57 -6.88
N TYR A 133 10.81 7.12 -5.97
CA TYR A 133 12.20 7.51 -6.26
C TYR A 133 13.27 6.51 -5.81
N ARG A 134 12.92 5.44 -5.09
CA ARG A 134 13.89 4.43 -4.65
C ARG A 134 14.42 3.64 -5.85
N ARG A 135 15.72 3.31 -5.86
CA ARG A 135 16.39 2.54 -6.94
C ARG A 135 17.43 1.56 -6.39
N ASP A 136 17.34 1.27 -5.10
CA ASP A 136 18.22 0.40 -4.33
C ASP A 136 17.45 -0.34 -3.24
N TYR A 137 17.99 -1.48 -2.81
CA TYR A 137 17.54 -2.22 -1.63
C TYR A 137 18.71 -2.38 -0.66
N THR A 138 18.47 -2.03 0.60
CA THR A 138 19.51 -1.81 1.62
C THR A 138 19.41 -2.77 2.81
N VAL A 139 18.37 -3.61 2.85
CA VAL A 139 17.99 -4.44 4.00
C VAL A 139 18.58 -5.86 3.93
N GLY A 140 19.27 -6.22 2.85
CA GLY A 140 19.80 -7.56 2.60
C GLY A 140 20.19 -7.75 1.13
N ASP A 141 20.24 -8.99 0.67
CA ASP A 141 20.28 -9.31 -0.76
C ASP A 141 18.83 -9.42 -1.29
N PRO A 142 18.36 -8.51 -2.18
CA PRO A 142 16.99 -8.53 -2.67
C PRO A 142 16.68 -9.75 -3.57
N LYS A 143 17.71 -10.50 -4.00
CA LYS A 143 17.56 -11.73 -4.81
C LYS A 143 17.36 -12.98 -3.96
N SER A 144 17.69 -12.93 -2.67
CA SER A 144 17.52 -14.02 -1.71
C SER A 144 16.22 -13.85 -0.91
N PRO A 145 15.61 -14.94 -0.42
CA PRO A 145 14.53 -14.87 0.56
C PRO A 145 14.96 -14.11 1.82
N ASP A 146 14.00 -13.41 2.41
CA ASP A 146 14.17 -12.71 3.67
C ASP A 146 14.57 -13.66 4.83
N PRO A 147 15.42 -13.20 5.78
CA PRO A 147 15.66 -13.95 7.01
C PRO A 147 14.36 -14.10 7.81
N PRO A 148 14.25 -15.10 8.70
CA PRO A 148 13.05 -15.31 9.53
C PRO A 148 12.61 -14.03 10.26
N GLN A 149 11.30 -13.77 10.30
CA GLN A 149 10.74 -12.55 10.90
C GLN A 149 11.12 -12.36 12.37
N SER A 150 11.41 -13.44 13.11
CA SER A 150 11.98 -13.42 14.46
C SER A 150 13.30 -12.67 14.57
N ASP A 151 14.09 -12.66 13.50
CA ASP A 151 15.50 -12.27 13.53
C ASP A 151 15.66 -10.79 13.16
N TRP A 152 14.66 -10.18 12.50
CA TRP A 152 14.69 -8.81 11.99
C TRP A 152 15.04 -7.78 13.09
N ALA A 153 14.49 -7.96 14.30
CA ALA A 153 14.77 -7.08 15.44
C ALA A 153 16.21 -7.22 15.94
N ALA A 154 16.78 -8.44 15.94
CA ALA A 154 18.18 -8.67 16.32
C ALA A 154 19.16 -8.15 15.24
N LEU A 155 18.77 -8.25 13.97
CA LEU A 155 19.46 -7.66 12.81
C LEU A 155 19.33 -6.13 12.75
N LYS A 156 18.41 -5.53 13.53
CA LYS A 156 18.06 -4.09 13.54
C LYS A 156 17.47 -3.59 12.23
N GLN A 157 16.71 -4.44 11.54
CA GLN A 157 16.14 -4.22 10.21
C GLN A 157 14.61 -4.03 10.27
N THR A 158 14.16 -3.27 11.28
CA THR A 158 12.75 -3.01 11.61
C THR A 158 12.43 -1.51 11.68
N SER A 159 13.27 -0.65 11.09
CA SER A 159 12.88 0.75 10.89
C SER A 159 11.81 0.85 9.80
N GLN A 160 11.03 1.93 9.79
CA GLN A 160 9.97 2.11 8.79
C GLN A 160 10.50 2.13 7.34
N ASN A 161 11.73 2.58 7.12
CA ASN A 161 12.42 2.49 5.84
C ASN A 161 12.78 1.04 5.44
N ASP A 162 13.10 0.19 6.41
CA ASP A 162 13.43 -1.22 6.15
C ASP A 162 12.16 -2.01 5.84
N LEU A 163 11.08 -1.72 6.59
CA LEU A 163 9.77 -2.33 6.42
C LEU A 163 9.12 -1.91 5.09
N GLU A 164 9.25 -0.65 4.66
CA GLU A 164 8.82 -0.20 3.31
C GLU A 164 9.53 -0.97 2.18
N GLN A 165 10.82 -1.30 2.35
CA GLN A 165 11.57 -2.09 1.36
C GLN A 165 11.16 -3.57 1.35
N ARG A 166 10.92 -4.15 2.54
CA ARG A 166 10.40 -5.53 2.69
C ARG A 166 8.94 -5.68 2.23
N ALA A 167 8.20 -4.57 2.06
CA ALA A 167 6.79 -4.57 1.69
C ALA A 167 6.49 -4.76 0.18
N ILE A 168 7.52 -4.77 -0.67
CA ILE A 168 7.38 -4.92 -2.14
C ILE A 168 7.86 -6.31 -2.55
N GLY A 169 7.04 -7.07 -3.29
CA GLY A 169 7.34 -8.43 -3.73
C GLY A 169 7.34 -8.59 -5.26
N PHE A 170 8.25 -9.44 -5.76
CA PHE A 170 8.36 -9.82 -7.17
C PHE A 170 8.47 -11.35 -7.28
N ASN A 171 7.31 -11.99 -7.40
CA ASN A 171 7.16 -13.44 -7.39
C ASN A 171 7.04 -14.00 -8.81
N CYS A 172 7.87 -15.01 -9.11
CA CYS A 172 8.00 -15.64 -10.41
C CYS A 172 6.90 -16.68 -10.61
N MET A 173 6.01 -16.47 -11.59
CA MET A 173 4.87 -17.37 -11.79
C MET A 173 5.26 -18.56 -12.67
N ASN A 174 5.07 -19.76 -12.13
CA ASN A 174 5.36 -21.03 -12.78
C ASN A 174 4.42 -22.13 -12.26
N TYR A 175 3.31 -22.40 -12.95
CA TYR A 175 2.30 -23.38 -12.54
C TYR A 175 2.75 -24.86 -12.67
N HIS A 176 4.05 -25.09 -12.90
CA HIS A 176 4.69 -26.42 -12.93
C HIS A 176 5.72 -26.60 -11.80
N LYS A 177 5.78 -25.66 -10.85
CA LYS A 177 6.63 -25.70 -9.64
C LYS A 177 5.78 -25.42 -8.40
N GLU A 178 6.36 -25.62 -7.21
CA GLU A 178 5.79 -25.07 -5.98
C GLU A 178 5.70 -23.54 -6.07
N PRO A 179 4.57 -22.92 -5.69
CA PRO A 179 4.36 -21.49 -5.81
C PRO A 179 5.20 -20.70 -4.80
N GLU A 180 5.58 -19.49 -5.18
CA GLU A 180 6.38 -18.61 -4.33
C GLU A 180 5.49 -17.91 -3.29
N GLY A 181 5.85 -18.05 -2.01
CA GLY A 181 5.19 -17.37 -0.90
C GLY A 181 5.35 -15.85 -1.00
N SER A 182 4.39 -15.08 -0.49
CA SER A 182 4.36 -13.63 -0.69
C SER A 182 5.62 -12.90 -0.20
N LEU A 183 5.99 -11.83 -0.91
CA LEU A 183 7.15 -10.97 -0.65
C LEU A 183 8.51 -11.70 -0.67
N LEU A 184 8.67 -12.74 -1.50
CA LEU A 184 9.87 -13.60 -1.51
C LEU A 184 11.14 -12.92 -2.04
N ARG A 185 10.99 -11.92 -2.93
CA ARG A 185 12.09 -11.13 -3.50
C ARG A 185 11.65 -9.69 -3.69
N HIS A 186 12.59 -8.77 -3.58
CA HIS A 186 12.30 -7.34 -3.52
C HIS A 186 12.77 -6.54 -4.75
N TYR A 187 13.10 -7.22 -5.86
CA TYR A 187 13.55 -6.60 -7.12
C TYR A 187 12.82 -7.18 -8.33
N LEU A 188 12.61 -6.36 -9.36
CA LEU A 188 12.11 -6.80 -10.66
C LEU A 188 13.20 -7.64 -11.36
N PRO A 189 12.98 -8.93 -11.66
CA PRO A 189 14.03 -9.77 -12.22
C PRO A 189 14.43 -9.41 -13.65
N GLU A 190 15.69 -9.65 -14.01
CA GLU A 190 16.20 -9.38 -15.36
C GLU A 190 15.50 -10.23 -16.42
N LYS A 191 15.46 -9.76 -17.67
CA LYS A 191 14.70 -10.36 -18.78
C LYS A 191 15.07 -11.83 -19.01
N GLU A 192 16.35 -12.16 -18.91
CA GLU A 192 16.89 -13.50 -19.05
C GLU A 192 16.47 -14.43 -17.89
N TYR A 193 16.28 -13.90 -16.67
CA TYR A 193 15.75 -14.67 -15.55
C TYR A 193 14.27 -14.97 -15.75
N LEU A 194 13.48 -13.97 -16.18
CA LEU A 194 12.05 -14.10 -16.41
C LEU A 194 11.75 -15.13 -17.50
N ASP A 195 12.39 -15.03 -18.67
CA ASP A 195 12.24 -16.00 -19.77
C ASP A 195 12.61 -17.43 -19.33
N ALA A 196 13.64 -17.59 -18.49
CA ALA A 196 14.11 -18.90 -18.06
C ALA A 196 13.29 -19.53 -16.91
N ASN A 197 12.57 -18.74 -16.11
CA ASN A 197 11.97 -19.22 -14.86
C ASN A 197 10.47 -18.97 -14.71
N CYS A 198 9.93 -17.92 -15.34
CA CYS A 198 8.63 -17.33 -15.03
C CYS A 198 7.68 -17.36 -16.27
N PRO A 199 7.37 -18.55 -16.83
CA PRO A 199 6.61 -18.69 -18.06
C PRO A 199 5.16 -18.21 -17.94
N ASP A 200 4.63 -18.11 -16.71
CA ASP A 200 3.26 -17.68 -16.43
C ASP A 200 3.19 -16.22 -15.94
N GLY A 201 4.27 -15.45 -16.10
CA GLY A 201 4.36 -14.02 -15.76
C GLY A 201 5.14 -13.68 -14.49
N ILE A 202 5.08 -12.40 -14.09
CA ILE A 202 5.57 -11.91 -12.80
C ILE A 202 4.37 -11.42 -11.97
N ARG A 203 4.29 -11.86 -10.72
CA ARG A 203 3.33 -11.38 -9.74
C ARG A 203 4.00 -10.31 -8.89
N ILE A 204 3.59 -9.07 -9.08
CA ILE A 204 4.06 -7.93 -8.29
C ILE A 204 3.11 -7.75 -7.11
N GLU A 205 3.68 -7.57 -5.93
CA GLU A 205 3.00 -7.58 -4.64
C GLU A 205 3.36 -6.33 -3.83
N LEU A 206 2.40 -5.77 -3.10
CA LEU A 206 2.62 -4.59 -2.28
C LEU A 206 1.80 -4.64 -0.98
N MET A 207 2.47 -4.70 0.17
CA MET A 207 1.84 -4.55 1.48
C MET A 207 1.74 -3.07 1.87
N PHE A 208 0.58 -2.64 2.34
CA PHE A 208 0.38 -1.30 2.87
C PHE A 208 0.68 -1.24 4.38
N PRO A 209 1.09 -0.07 4.89
CA PRO A 209 1.15 0.17 6.33
C PRO A 209 -0.27 0.12 6.93
N SER A 210 -0.43 -0.53 8.09
CA SER A 210 -1.74 -0.72 8.74
C SER A 210 -1.81 -0.29 10.20
N CYS A 211 -0.73 0.30 10.72
CA CYS A 211 -0.76 1.02 12.00
C CYS A 211 -1.08 2.50 11.74
N TRP A 212 -1.98 3.09 12.51
CA TRP A 212 -2.55 4.41 12.23
C TRP A 212 -2.51 5.34 13.46
N ASN A 213 -2.16 6.60 13.24
CA ASN A 213 -2.09 7.60 14.32
C ASN A 213 -3.46 8.21 14.69
N GLY A 214 -4.38 8.32 13.73
CA GLY A 214 -5.68 8.96 13.88
C GLY A 214 -6.02 10.07 12.87
N ASP A 215 -5.06 10.51 12.05
CA ASP A 215 -5.26 11.55 11.02
C ASP A 215 -5.76 10.93 9.70
N ILE A 216 -6.67 11.61 9.01
CA ILE A 216 -7.27 11.11 7.75
C ILE A 216 -6.21 10.97 6.63
N THR A 217 -5.26 11.90 6.57
CA THR A 217 -4.03 11.80 5.77
C THR A 217 -2.97 12.75 6.33
N ALA A 218 -1.73 12.60 5.89
CA ALA A 218 -0.61 13.50 6.21
C ALA A 218 -0.22 14.35 4.99
N LYS A 219 0.62 15.39 5.20
CA LYS A 219 1.10 16.25 4.10
C LYS A 219 1.98 15.51 3.08
N ASP A 220 2.61 14.41 3.48
CA ASP A 220 3.38 13.50 2.63
C ASP A 220 2.58 12.23 2.26
N HIS A 221 1.29 12.20 2.59
CA HIS A 221 0.37 11.07 2.43
C HIS A 221 0.87 9.73 3.00
N LYS A 222 1.84 9.79 3.93
CA LYS A 222 2.51 8.62 4.53
C LYS A 222 2.62 8.71 6.04
N SER A 223 3.06 9.82 6.62
CA SER A 223 3.42 9.95 8.05
C SER A 223 2.27 9.89 9.07
N HIS A 224 1.05 9.59 8.61
CA HIS A 224 -0.12 9.25 9.43
C HIS A 224 -0.32 7.72 9.60
N VAL A 225 0.41 6.93 8.81
CA VAL A 225 0.43 5.46 8.84
C VAL A 225 1.85 4.93 9.02
N ALA A 226 1.96 3.74 9.60
CA ALA A 226 3.21 3.02 9.80
C ALA A 226 3.03 1.52 9.52
N TYR A 227 4.10 0.87 9.08
CA TYR A 227 4.18 -0.58 9.02
C TYR A 227 4.22 -1.17 10.44
N PRO A 228 3.38 -2.17 10.74
CA PRO A 228 3.63 -3.15 11.79
C PRO A 228 5.08 -3.66 11.78
N SER A 229 5.58 -4.06 12.96
CA SER A 229 6.97 -4.49 13.16
C SER A 229 7.44 -5.63 12.25
N LEU A 230 6.53 -6.45 11.71
CA LEU A 230 6.78 -7.53 10.75
C LEU A 230 6.08 -7.28 9.39
N VAL A 231 6.09 -6.02 8.93
CA VAL A 231 5.50 -5.49 7.68
C VAL A 231 3.97 -5.61 7.65
N GLY A 232 3.43 -6.82 7.46
CA GLY A 232 1.99 -7.09 7.49
C GLY A 232 1.51 -7.74 8.80
N ASN A 233 2.41 -7.94 9.77
CA ASN A 233 2.19 -8.69 11.02
C ASN A 233 2.88 -7.99 12.21
N GLY A 234 2.60 -8.44 13.44
CA GLY A 234 3.27 -7.97 14.66
C GLY A 234 2.78 -6.60 15.15
N ASP A 235 3.49 -6.06 16.15
CA ASP A 235 3.07 -4.87 16.92
C ASP A 235 3.08 -3.57 16.11
N CYS A 236 2.21 -2.63 16.50
CA CYS A 236 2.28 -1.23 16.06
C CYS A 236 3.26 -0.41 16.91
N PRO A 237 3.96 0.59 16.32
CA PRO A 237 4.74 1.55 17.10
C PRO A 237 3.81 2.47 17.91
N GLU A 238 4.28 2.96 19.07
CA GLU A 238 3.49 3.82 19.98
C GLU A 238 2.93 5.10 19.32
N SER A 239 3.56 5.58 18.24
CA SER A 239 3.10 6.73 17.46
C SER A 239 1.86 6.45 16.58
N HIS A 240 1.55 5.18 16.33
CA HIS A 240 0.49 4.71 15.44
C HIS A 240 -0.33 3.57 16.09
N PRO A 241 -0.97 3.80 17.24
CA PRO A 241 -1.47 2.73 18.11
C PRO A 241 -2.75 2.03 17.63
N LYS A 242 -3.39 2.49 16.54
CA LYS A 242 -4.62 1.88 16.00
C LYS A 242 -4.28 0.91 14.87
N ARG A 243 -4.97 -0.23 14.80
CA ARG A 243 -4.84 -1.20 13.70
C ARG A 243 -5.95 -0.98 12.68
N LEU A 244 -5.60 -0.57 11.46
CA LEU A 244 -6.50 -0.60 10.30
C LEU A 244 -6.53 -2.02 9.71
N VAL A 245 -7.57 -2.33 8.92
CA VAL A 245 -7.52 -3.49 8.02
C VAL A 245 -6.33 -3.36 7.06
N THR A 246 -5.53 -4.43 6.96
CA THR A 246 -4.26 -4.36 6.23
C THR A 246 -4.51 -4.66 4.75
N LEU A 247 -4.24 -3.67 3.89
CA LEU A 247 -4.28 -3.86 2.44
C LEU A 247 -3.01 -4.53 1.93
N PHE A 248 -3.19 -5.47 1.02
CA PHE A 248 -2.11 -6.10 0.25
C PHE A 248 -2.57 -6.25 -1.21
N TYR A 249 -1.87 -5.60 -2.14
CA TYR A 249 -2.16 -5.70 -3.57
C TYR A 249 -1.36 -6.85 -4.19
N GLU A 250 -2.00 -7.59 -5.07
CA GLU A 250 -1.38 -8.64 -5.90
C GLU A 250 -1.80 -8.39 -7.37
N THR A 251 -0.82 -8.22 -8.26
CA THR A 251 -1.04 -8.00 -9.70
C THR A 251 -0.15 -8.93 -10.50
N ILE A 252 -0.74 -9.78 -11.35
CA ILE A 252 0.02 -10.63 -12.28
C ILE A 252 0.17 -9.88 -13.62
N TRP A 253 1.42 -9.69 -14.06
CA TRP A 253 1.77 -9.13 -15.36
C TRP A 253 2.31 -10.24 -16.28
N ASP A 254 1.77 -10.34 -17.49
CA ASP A 254 2.08 -11.40 -18.46
C ASP A 254 3.43 -11.18 -19.17
N THR A 255 4.53 -11.23 -18.40
CA THR A 255 5.90 -11.16 -18.93
C THR A 255 6.30 -12.42 -19.71
N GLY A 256 5.62 -13.55 -19.45
CA GLY A 256 5.81 -14.82 -20.16
C GLY A 256 5.14 -14.87 -21.54
N ASN A 257 4.32 -13.88 -21.88
CA ASN A 257 3.61 -13.82 -23.15
C ASN A 257 4.56 -13.99 -24.36
N LYS A 258 4.07 -14.66 -25.41
CA LYS A 258 4.78 -14.82 -26.69
C LYS A 258 5.10 -13.48 -27.38
N GLN A 259 4.47 -12.38 -26.97
CA GLN A 259 4.81 -11.02 -27.37
C GLN A 259 6.16 -10.53 -26.78
N PHE A 260 6.64 -11.09 -25.68
CA PHE A 260 7.86 -10.64 -24.98
C PHE A 260 8.91 -11.75 -24.78
N HIS A 261 8.48 -12.99 -24.50
CA HIS A 261 9.36 -14.13 -24.27
C HIS A 261 10.33 -14.35 -25.46
N GLY A 262 11.64 -14.36 -25.20
CA GLY A 262 12.68 -14.53 -26.20
C GLY A 262 13.07 -13.27 -26.99
N ARG A 263 12.43 -12.12 -26.76
CA ARG A 263 12.90 -10.81 -27.29
C ARG A 263 13.97 -10.21 -26.40
N ASN A 264 14.96 -9.57 -27.02
CA ASN A 264 15.95 -8.74 -26.37
C ASN A 264 15.27 -7.46 -25.84
N GLY A 265 15.48 -7.10 -24.57
CA GLY A 265 14.79 -5.97 -23.96
C GLY A 265 14.83 -6.01 -22.44
N GLN A 266 14.09 -5.11 -21.81
CA GLN A 266 13.93 -5.05 -20.36
C GLN A 266 12.47 -4.75 -20.01
N PHE A 267 12.01 -5.21 -18.86
CA PHE A 267 10.76 -4.69 -18.28
C PHE A 267 11.09 -3.48 -17.40
N VAL A 268 10.19 -2.51 -17.38
CA VAL A 268 10.38 -1.22 -16.72
C VAL A 268 9.04 -0.74 -16.18
N VAL A 269 9.04 -0.27 -14.94
CA VAL A 269 7.89 0.36 -14.29
C VAL A 269 7.71 1.76 -14.87
N SER A 270 6.46 2.22 -15.04
CA SER A 270 6.15 3.47 -15.76
C SER A 270 6.80 4.75 -15.20
N ASN A 271 7.26 4.75 -13.94
CA ASN A 271 8.08 5.82 -13.36
C ASN A 271 9.56 5.78 -13.80
N GLY A 272 9.89 5.02 -14.84
CA GLY A 272 11.25 4.86 -15.34
C GLY A 272 12.14 4.05 -14.40
N ASP A 273 11.57 3.13 -13.62
CA ASP A 273 12.34 2.19 -12.79
C ASP A 273 12.53 0.82 -13.47
N PRO A 274 13.75 0.43 -13.85
CA PRO A 274 14.05 -0.90 -14.35
C PRO A 274 14.38 -1.91 -13.22
N THR A 275 14.36 -1.50 -11.95
CA THR A 275 14.84 -2.29 -10.80
C THR A 275 13.74 -2.89 -9.93
N GLY A 276 12.53 -2.33 -9.96
CA GLY A 276 11.40 -2.70 -9.10
C GLY A 276 11.39 -2.03 -7.72
N PHE A 277 12.53 -1.52 -7.23
CA PHE A 277 12.61 -0.85 -5.93
C PHE A 277 11.81 0.47 -5.88
N GLY A 278 11.53 1.05 -7.03
CA GLY A 278 10.72 2.25 -7.22
C GLY A 278 9.21 1.99 -7.31
N TYR A 279 8.78 0.74 -7.22
CA TYR A 279 7.36 0.40 -7.23
C TYR A 279 6.66 0.98 -6.00
N HIS A 280 5.40 1.36 -6.20
CA HIS A 280 4.54 1.94 -5.18
C HIS A 280 3.08 1.66 -5.53
N GLY A 281 2.19 2.04 -4.64
CA GLY A 281 0.77 1.91 -4.86
C GLY A 281 -0.01 2.71 -3.84
N ASP A 282 -1.21 3.03 -4.24
CA ASP A 282 -1.97 4.13 -3.69
C ASP A 282 -3.39 3.68 -3.44
N PHE A 283 -3.97 4.21 -2.36
CA PHE A 283 -5.31 3.86 -1.91
C PHE A 283 -6.08 5.11 -1.51
N MET A 284 -7.31 5.22 -2.01
CA MET A 284 -8.35 6.07 -1.45
C MET A 284 -9.56 5.21 -1.12
N THR A 285 -10.02 5.26 0.13
CA THR A 285 -11.26 4.55 0.49
C THR A 285 -12.46 5.21 -0.18
N GLY A 286 -13.38 4.38 -0.66
CA GLY A 286 -14.76 4.77 -1.00
C GLY A 286 -15.79 3.89 -0.31
N TRP A 287 -15.35 2.97 0.53
CA TRP A 287 -16.24 2.13 1.34
C TRP A 287 -17.23 2.95 2.14
N ASP A 288 -18.38 2.35 2.41
CA ASP A 288 -19.19 2.77 3.55
C ASP A 288 -18.53 2.24 4.83
N VAL A 289 -18.27 3.13 5.79
CA VAL A 289 -17.43 2.83 6.96
C VAL A 289 -18.10 1.79 7.86
N ASP A 290 -19.41 1.91 8.06
CA ASP A 290 -20.18 0.98 8.89
C ASP A 290 -20.26 -0.39 8.19
N PHE A 291 -20.46 -0.43 6.86
CA PHE A 291 -20.44 -1.67 6.07
C PHE A 291 -19.07 -2.34 6.05
N LEU A 292 -17.98 -1.57 5.93
CA LEU A 292 -16.62 -2.12 5.98
C LEU A 292 -16.27 -2.64 7.38
N GLN A 293 -16.75 -1.99 8.45
CA GLN A 293 -16.58 -2.53 9.80
C GLN A 293 -17.40 -3.81 10.00
N GLU A 294 -18.66 -3.86 9.53
CA GLU A 294 -19.44 -5.10 9.54
C GLU A 294 -18.76 -6.21 8.71
N ALA A 295 -18.09 -5.87 7.60
CA ALA A 295 -17.29 -6.81 6.83
C ALA A 295 -16.06 -7.32 7.60
N ILE A 296 -15.32 -6.44 8.27
CA ILE A 296 -14.20 -6.81 9.15
C ILE A 296 -14.66 -7.73 10.29
N ASP A 297 -15.82 -7.42 10.91
CA ASP A 297 -16.35 -8.14 12.06
C ASP A 297 -16.98 -9.50 11.67
N THR A 298 -17.40 -9.70 10.40
CA THR A 298 -18.18 -10.88 9.98
C THR A 298 -17.61 -11.71 8.82
N CYS A 299 -16.80 -11.14 7.92
CA CYS A 299 -16.19 -11.85 6.78
C CYS A 299 -14.94 -12.67 7.17
N THR A 300 -15.01 -13.42 8.27
CA THR A 300 -13.84 -13.98 8.97
C THR A 300 -13.40 -15.38 8.49
N ASN A 301 -13.63 -15.71 7.22
CA ASN A 301 -13.25 -17.00 6.62
C ASN A 301 -11.75 -17.04 6.24
N ASP A 302 -11.09 -18.19 6.35
CA ASP A 302 -9.69 -18.41 5.97
C ASP A 302 -9.51 -18.79 4.49
N SER A 303 -10.59 -19.06 3.75
CA SER A 303 -10.59 -19.30 2.31
C SER A 303 -10.18 -18.07 1.47
N GLY A 304 -10.29 -16.87 2.04
CA GLY A 304 -10.10 -15.61 1.33
C GLY A 304 -11.09 -15.35 0.19
N ASN A 305 -12.18 -16.12 0.06
CA ASN A 305 -13.14 -16.02 -1.05
C ASN A 305 -14.34 -15.13 -0.65
N ILE A 306 -14.53 -14.01 -1.36
CA ILE A 306 -15.64 -13.07 -1.15
C ILE A 306 -17.03 -13.70 -1.23
N ARG A 307 -17.19 -14.82 -1.95
CA ARG A 307 -18.46 -15.55 -2.07
C ARG A 307 -18.88 -16.28 -0.79
N ASP A 308 -17.93 -16.52 0.12
CA ASP A 308 -18.22 -17.16 1.41
C ASP A 308 -18.76 -16.14 2.43
N CYS A 309 -18.44 -14.84 2.28
CA CYS A 309 -18.97 -13.82 3.18
C CYS A 309 -20.43 -13.47 2.86
N GLN A 310 -21.30 -13.78 3.82
CA GLN A 310 -22.73 -13.56 3.71
C GLN A 310 -23.11 -12.08 3.60
N LEU A 311 -22.31 -11.15 4.14
CA LEU A 311 -22.57 -9.72 4.03
C LEU A 311 -22.51 -9.25 2.56
N PHE A 312 -21.50 -9.69 1.80
CA PHE A 312 -21.31 -9.27 0.41
C PHE A 312 -22.39 -9.84 -0.52
N VAL A 313 -22.72 -11.13 -0.38
CA VAL A 313 -23.69 -11.79 -1.29
C VAL A 313 -25.16 -11.49 -0.98
N ASN A 314 -25.50 -11.12 0.27
CA ASN A 314 -26.89 -10.78 0.62
C ASN A 314 -27.23 -9.30 0.36
N ASN A 315 -26.25 -8.41 0.28
CA ASN A 315 -26.46 -6.99 -0.05
C ASN A 315 -26.41 -6.70 -1.57
N GLY A 316 -26.45 -7.75 -2.39
CA GLY A 316 -26.55 -7.67 -3.85
C GLY A 316 -25.74 -8.77 -4.54
N PRO A 317 -26.02 -9.09 -5.81
CA PRO A 317 -25.16 -9.97 -6.58
C PRO A 317 -23.78 -9.30 -6.79
N LEU A 318 -22.72 -10.05 -6.50
CA LEU A 318 -21.35 -9.69 -6.88
C LEU A 318 -21.28 -9.41 -8.39
N GLN A 319 -20.41 -8.48 -8.79
CA GLN A 319 -20.22 -8.13 -10.19
C GLN A 319 -19.64 -9.29 -10.98
N THR A 320 -20.23 -9.59 -12.13
CA THR A 320 -19.60 -10.49 -13.10
C THR A 320 -18.29 -9.89 -13.62
N ASP A 321 -17.42 -10.72 -14.17
CA ASP A 321 -16.17 -10.27 -14.79
C ASP A 321 -16.44 -9.28 -15.94
N GLU A 322 -17.61 -9.38 -16.60
CA GLU A 322 -18.08 -8.45 -17.64
C GLU A 322 -18.56 -7.11 -17.05
N GLU A 323 -19.30 -7.10 -15.93
CA GLU A 323 -19.62 -5.87 -15.18
C GLU A 323 -18.34 -5.17 -14.69
N GLN A 324 -17.36 -5.95 -14.20
CA GLN A 324 -16.07 -5.42 -13.73
C GLN A 324 -15.23 -4.82 -14.88
N ASN A 325 -15.12 -5.52 -16.02
CA ASN A 325 -14.33 -5.08 -17.18
C ASN A 325 -15.01 -3.98 -18.02
N SER A 326 -16.30 -3.73 -17.83
CA SER A 326 -17.02 -2.62 -18.50
C SER A 326 -17.06 -1.32 -17.68
N CYS A 327 -16.46 -1.31 -16.48
CA CYS A 327 -16.35 -0.10 -15.69
C CYS A 327 -15.13 0.73 -16.10
N GLU A 328 -15.36 1.98 -16.51
CA GLU A 328 -14.32 2.96 -16.87
C GLU A 328 -14.59 4.30 -16.16
N PHE A 329 -13.56 5.12 -15.92
CA PHE A 329 -13.71 6.52 -15.48
C PHE A 329 -13.56 7.51 -16.66
N ASP A 330 -14.12 8.71 -16.51
CA ASP A 330 -14.02 9.77 -17.53
C ASP A 330 -12.58 10.30 -17.66
N VAL A 331 -11.85 9.82 -18.68
CA VAL A 331 -10.50 10.31 -18.99
C VAL A 331 -10.56 11.79 -19.39
N PRO A 332 -9.86 12.71 -18.69
CA PRO A 332 -9.91 14.14 -18.97
C PRO A 332 -9.49 14.47 -20.42
N PRO A 333 -10.13 15.46 -21.10
CA PRO A 333 -9.82 15.77 -22.50
C PRO A 333 -8.35 16.12 -22.81
N MET A 334 -7.58 16.58 -21.81
CA MET A 334 -6.13 16.83 -21.91
C MET A 334 -5.27 15.55 -21.99
N LEU A 335 -5.85 14.39 -21.67
CA LEU A 335 -5.25 13.06 -21.77
C LEU A 335 -5.85 12.20 -22.90
N ALA A 336 -6.95 12.64 -23.54
CA ALA A 336 -7.66 11.89 -24.58
C ALA A 336 -6.87 11.65 -25.90
N GLN A 337 -5.60 12.08 -25.98
CA GLN A 337 -4.67 11.78 -27.07
C GLN A 337 -3.48 10.91 -26.63
N GLU A 338 -3.36 10.59 -25.34
CA GLU A 338 -2.28 9.79 -24.77
C GLU A 338 -2.72 8.33 -24.62
N ASP A 339 -2.68 7.58 -25.72
CA ASP A 339 -2.89 6.13 -25.68
C ASP A 339 -1.69 5.42 -25.02
N GLY A 340 -1.74 5.31 -23.70
CA GLY A 340 -0.77 4.54 -22.91
C GLY A 340 -0.78 3.03 -23.21
N SER A 341 -1.78 2.53 -23.93
CA SER A 341 -1.86 1.12 -24.37
C SER A 341 -1.33 0.89 -25.79
N ALA A 342 -0.93 1.96 -26.49
CA ALA A 342 -0.41 1.89 -27.85
C ALA A 342 0.80 0.94 -27.93
N ARG A 343 0.85 0.15 -29.01
CA ARG A 343 2.03 -0.62 -29.36
C ARG A 343 3.10 0.34 -29.92
N ASN A 344 4.37 0.05 -29.64
CA ASN A 344 5.52 0.73 -30.20
C ASN A 344 5.66 2.22 -29.82
N LEU A 345 5.30 2.57 -28.57
CA LEU A 345 5.51 3.91 -28.00
C LEU A 345 7.00 4.32 -28.07
N ALA A 346 7.29 5.57 -28.43
CA ALA A 346 8.67 6.04 -28.59
C ALA A 346 9.39 6.35 -27.26
N ASN A 347 8.62 6.66 -26.21
CA ASN A 347 9.05 6.89 -24.82
C ASN A 347 8.00 6.27 -23.89
N LEU A 348 8.28 6.16 -22.59
CA LEU A 348 7.22 5.95 -21.61
C LEU A 348 6.20 7.11 -21.66
N PRO A 349 4.90 6.87 -21.37
CA PRO A 349 3.93 7.94 -21.20
C PRO A 349 4.41 9.02 -20.22
N GLY A 350 4.06 10.28 -20.48
CA GLY A 350 4.66 11.43 -19.78
C GLY A 350 6.12 11.73 -20.14
N ASN A 351 6.71 10.99 -21.09
CA ASN A 351 8.10 11.14 -21.56
C ASN A 351 9.17 10.87 -20.48
N ILE A 352 8.81 10.11 -19.43
CA ILE A 352 9.71 9.72 -18.35
C ILE A 352 10.93 8.96 -18.86
N GLN A 353 12.12 9.38 -18.43
CA GLN A 353 13.37 8.71 -18.74
C GLN A 353 13.67 7.59 -17.74
N ILE A 354 14.22 6.48 -18.22
CA ILE A 354 14.63 5.35 -17.38
C ILE A 354 15.82 5.78 -16.51
N GLN A 355 15.66 5.73 -15.20
CA GLN A 355 16.68 6.04 -14.20
C GLN A 355 17.01 4.77 -13.43
N ALA A 356 18.07 4.06 -13.85
CA ALA A 356 18.62 2.93 -13.13
C ALA A 356 19.38 3.39 -11.87
N GLY A 357 19.40 2.54 -10.84
CA GLY A 357 20.07 2.82 -9.57
C GLY A 357 21.59 2.59 -9.56
N PRO A 358 22.21 2.61 -8.36
CA PRO A 358 21.58 2.63 -7.04
C PRO A 358 21.11 4.01 -6.55
N GLN A 359 21.50 5.10 -7.21
CA GLN A 359 21.07 6.44 -6.81
C GLN A 359 19.56 6.62 -6.97
N SER A 360 18.91 7.26 -5.98
CA SER A 360 17.49 7.61 -6.06
C SER A 360 17.19 8.44 -7.30
N ALA A 361 16.08 8.14 -7.97
CA ALA A 361 15.69 8.82 -9.20
C ALA A 361 15.37 10.30 -8.96
N THR A 362 15.75 11.14 -9.92
CA THR A 362 15.54 12.58 -9.87
C THR A 362 14.21 13.00 -10.51
N PRO A 363 13.41 13.88 -9.88
CA PRO A 363 12.21 14.45 -10.49
C PRO A 363 12.52 15.26 -11.76
N GLY A 364 11.54 15.37 -12.66
CA GLY A 364 11.58 16.26 -13.84
C GLY A 364 12.42 15.78 -15.03
N VAL A 365 13.09 14.62 -14.94
CA VAL A 365 13.81 14.01 -16.07
C VAL A 365 12.80 13.34 -17.04
N GLY A 366 12.04 14.20 -17.72
CA GLY A 366 10.96 13.86 -18.64
C GLY A 366 10.19 15.08 -19.17
N ASP A 367 10.25 16.23 -18.47
CA ASP A 367 9.36 17.40 -18.61
C ASP A 367 9.36 18.14 -19.97
N SER A 368 10.02 17.63 -21.01
CA SER A 368 9.93 18.13 -22.39
C SER A 368 8.59 17.79 -23.08
N ASN A 369 7.49 17.96 -22.35
CA ASN A 369 6.13 17.96 -22.91
C ASN A 369 5.89 19.34 -23.57
N PRO A 370 5.58 19.41 -24.89
CA PRO A 370 5.39 20.68 -25.60
C PRO A 370 4.20 21.51 -25.10
N LEU A 371 3.32 20.97 -24.26
CA LEU A 371 2.17 21.67 -23.66
C LEU A 371 2.51 22.39 -22.34
N SER A 372 3.58 22.03 -21.65
CA SER A 372 3.95 22.60 -20.34
C SER A 372 4.07 24.14 -20.33
N PRO A 373 4.66 24.81 -21.34
CA PRO A 373 4.73 26.27 -21.37
C PRO A 373 3.35 26.96 -21.48
N ILE A 374 2.39 26.30 -22.12
CA ILE A 374 1.05 26.84 -22.39
C ILE A 374 0.20 26.81 -21.13
N ILE A 375 0.24 25.69 -20.39
CA ILE A 375 -0.51 25.54 -19.13
C ILE A 375 0.07 26.46 -18.04
N SER A 376 1.40 26.53 -17.91
CA SER A 376 2.06 27.41 -16.93
C SER A 376 1.71 28.89 -17.15
N ALA A 377 1.65 29.33 -18.42
CA ALA A 377 1.20 30.69 -18.76
C ALA A 377 -0.29 30.94 -18.45
N ALA A 378 -1.16 29.93 -18.65
CA ALA A 378 -2.58 30.05 -18.36
C ALA A 378 -2.86 30.18 -16.84
N THR A 379 -2.26 29.34 -16.01
CA THR A 379 -2.45 29.39 -14.55
C THR A 379 -1.95 30.70 -13.95
N SER A 380 -0.84 31.24 -14.47
CA SER A 380 -0.27 32.52 -14.03
C SER A 380 -1.16 33.74 -14.36
N LEU A 381 -2.14 33.62 -15.26
CA LEU A 381 -3.10 34.68 -15.58
C LEU A 381 -4.34 34.68 -14.68
N ILE A 382 -4.62 33.57 -13.98
CA ILE A 382 -5.84 33.39 -13.16
C ILE A 382 -5.53 33.58 -11.67
N GLY A 383 -4.34 33.18 -11.19
CA GLY A 383 -3.95 33.30 -9.78
C GLY A 383 -3.75 34.73 -9.25
N GLY A 384 -3.85 35.77 -10.09
CA GLY A 384 -3.46 37.15 -9.76
C GLY A 384 -4.38 37.93 -8.81
N PHE A 385 -5.49 37.36 -8.33
CA PHE A 385 -6.53 38.12 -7.60
C PHE A 385 -6.68 37.81 -6.10
N PHE A 386 -6.09 36.74 -5.57
CA PHE A 386 -6.28 36.35 -4.15
C PHE A 386 -5.01 35.82 -3.47
N ALA A 387 -4.00 36.68 -3.30
CA ALA A 387 -2.92 36.48 -2.33
C ALA A 387 -2.38 37.82 -1.80
N GLY A 388 -2.55 38.07 -0.50
CA GLY A 388 -1.99 39.26 0.15
C GLY A 388 -0.49 39.11 0.41
N SER A 389 0.32 40.10 0.01
CA SER A 389 1.75 40.13 0.32
C SER A 389 2.02 40.66 1.73
N PRO A 390 2.98 40.09 2.48
CA PRO A 390 3.46 40.66 3.74
C PRO A 390 4.44 41.82 3.48
N GLU A 391 4.20 42.99 4.07
CA GLU A 391 5.05 44.17 3.93
C GLU A 391 6.00 44.35 5.14
N PRO A 392 7.29 44.67 4.94
CA PRO A 392 8.25 44.87 6.03
C PRO A 392 8.18 46.26 6.68
N THR A 393 8.56 46.33 7.96
CA THR A 393 8.41 47.52 8.81
C THR A 393 9.36 48.69 8.49
N THR A 394 8.83 49.90 8.32
CA THR A 394 9.50 51.18 8.66
C THR A 394 8.51 52.20 9.27
N SER A 395 9.00 53.36 9.74
CA SER A 395 8.34 54.16 10.80
C SER A 395 7.76 55.52 10.35
N SER A 396 6.69 55.94 11.05
CA SER A 396 6.15 57.32 11.18
C SER A 396 5.55 57.94 9.90
N SER A 397 4.44 58.70 9.93
CA SER A 397 3.92 59.61 10.98
C SER A 397 2.40 59.86 10.87
N ILE A 398 1.76 60.32 11.95
CA ILE A 398 0.34 60.74 12.00
C ILE A 398 0.21 62.26 11.68
N PRO A 399 -0.87 62.72 11.03
CA PRO A 399 -1.87 63.51 11.77
C PRO A 399 -3.32 63.08 11.49
N ALA A 400 -4.20 63.25 12.48
CA ALA A 400 -5.61 62.85 12.40
C ALA A 400 -6.53 63.98 11.92
N VAL A 401 -7.64 63.62 11.26
CA VAL A 401 -8.81 64.49 11.02
C VAL A 401 -10.09 63.72 11.38
N THR A 402 -11.13 64.43 11.81
CA THR A 402 -12.24 63.93 12.63
C THR A 402 -13.59 63.85 11.92
N SER A 403 -14.41 62.87 12.30
CA SER A 403 -15.90 62.87 12.26
C SER A 403 -16.57 62.91 10.86
N SER A 404 -17.82 62.45 10.65
CA SER A 404 -18.94 62.27 11.60
C SER A 404 -19.98 61.19 11.20
N SER A 405 -20.86 60.88 12.15
CA SER A 405 -22.27 60.43 12.04
C SER A 405 -23.09 60.80 10.77
N ALA A 406 -24.22 60.14 10.42
CA ALA A 406 -24.85 58.85 10.78
C ALA A 406 -26.04 58.55 9.77
N PRO A 407 -27.26 57.99 10.05
CA PRO A 407 -27.97 57.14 9.07
C PRO A 407 -29.38 57.64 8.63
N VAL A 408 -30.06 56.87 7.75
CA VAL A 408 -31.53 56.69 7.59
C VAL A 408 -31.77 55.70 6.42
N ALA A 409 -32.23 54.46 6.65
CA ALA A 409 -33.59 53.92 6.41
C ALA A 409 -34.15 54.14 4.97
N SER A 410 -34.76 53.14 4.30
CA SER A 410 -36.15 52.70 4.59
C SER A 410 -36.57 51.35 3.95
N THR A 411 -37.50 50.67 4.63
CA THR A 411 -38.61 49.74 4.24
C THR A 411 -38.97 49.52 2.75
N SER A 412 -39.64 48.43 2.28
CA SER A 412 -40.42 47.38 2.99
C SER A 412 -40.68 46.08 2.16
N SER A 413 -41.36 45.10 2.76
CA SER A 413 -41.77 43.77 2.25
C SER A 413 -43.22 43.66 1.72
N ILE A 414 -43.56 42.58 0.95
CA ILE A 414 -44.74 41.66 1.11
C ILE A 414 -44.79 40.61 -0.06
N ALA A 415 -45.53 39.50 0.10
CA ALA A 415 -45.56 38.34 -0.81
C ALA A 415 -46.92 38.05 -1.54
N PRO A 416 -47.54 36.84 -1.55
CA PRO A 416 -47.75 36.07 -2.79
C PRO A 416 -49.23 35.80 -3.20
N VAL A 417 -49.46 35.22 -4.39
CA VAL A 417 -50.79 34.76 -4.88
C VAL A 417 -50.69 33.48 -5.75
N GLU A 418 -51.72 32.64 -5.69
CA GLU A 418 -51.93 31.38 -6.45
C GLU A 418 -53.34 31.38 -7.09
N SER A 419 -53.53 30.86 -8.33
CA SER A 419 -54.83 30.37 -8.83
C SER A 419 -54.76 29.72 -10.24
N ALA A 420 -55.60 28.71 -10.51
CA ALA A 420 -55.96 28.19 -11.86
C ALA A 420 -57.47 28.43 -12.14
N PRO A 421 -58.03 28.26 -13.38
CA PRO A 421 -58.47 26.90 -13.83
C PRO A 421 -58.65 26.60 -15.36
N ALA A 422 -58.54 25.31 -15.70
CA ALA A 422 -59.37 24.45 -16.58
C ALA A 422 -59.82 24.76 -18.06
N SER A 423 -59.79 23.66 -18.86
CA SER A 423 -60.73 23.23 -19.94
C SER A 423 -60.62 23.68 -21.41
N GLN A 424 -60.38 22.72 -22.32
CA GLN A 424 -61.28 22.29 -23.43
C GLN A 424 -60.70 21.05 -24.19
N GLN A 425 -61.46 20.41 -25.10
CA GLN A 425 -61.29 18.99 -25.48
C GLN A 425 -61.61 18.65 -26.96
N PHE A 426 -60.74 17.87 -27.63
CA PHE A 426 -60.99 16.99 -28.82
C PHE A 426 -59.77 16.04 -28.97
N GLY A 427 -59.79 14.87 -29.61
CA GLY A 427 -60.83 14.06 -30.28
C GLY A 427 -60.15 12.95 -31.11
N ALA A 428 -60.53 11.66 -30.96
CA ALA A 428 -59.73 10.51 -31.44
C ALA A 428 -60.27 9.77 -32.68
N LEU A 429 -59.41 8.99 -33.36
CA LEU A 429 -59.72 7.88 -34.30
C LEU A 429 -58.54 6.87 -34.35
N ALA A 430 -58.72 5.65 -34.91
CA ALA A 430 -57.85 4.49 -34.62
C ALA A 430 -57.79 3.39 -35.75
N VAL A 431 -57.15 2.24 -35.46
CA VAL A 431 -57.12 0.92 -36.19
C VAL A 431 -56.10 0.84 -37.37
N PRO A 432 -55.47 -0.33 -37.75
CA PRO A 432 -55.49 -1.73 -37.24
C PRO A 432 -54.09 -2.36 -36.85
N PRO A 433 -54.04 -3.64 -36.39
CA PRO A 433 -52.80 -4.40 -36.09
C PRO A 433 -52.53 -5.66 -36.95
N ALA A 434 -51.26 -6.11 -37.04
CA ALA A 434 -50.74 -7.44 -37.45
C ALA A 434 -49.20 -7.47 -37.19
N GLU A 435 -48.43 -8.56 -37.07
CA GLU A 435 -48.71 -10.02 -37.02
C GLU A 435 -47.57 -10.76 -36.25
N THR A 436 -47.72 -12.07 -35.97
CA THR A 436 -46.74 -12.89 -35.21
C THR A 436 -46.02 -13.91 -36.11
N PRO A 437 -44.72 -14.18 -35.93
CA PRO A 437 -44.08 -15.43 -36.39
C PRO A 437 -43.90 -16.45 -35.25
N ALA A 438 -44.01 -17.75 -35.57
CA ALA A 438 -44.00 -18.84 -34.61
C ALA A 438 -42.67 -19.65 -34.57
N GLU A 439 -42.67 -20.74 -33.81
CA GLU A 439 -41.51 -21.56 -33.42
C GLU A 439 -40.77 -22.27 -34.57
N THR A 440 -39.56 -22.77 -34.27
CA THR A 440 -38.90 -23.89 -34.99
C THR A 440 -38.12 -24.73 -33.97
N PRO A 441 -38.19 -26.08 -33.98
CA PRO A 441 -37.87 -26.87 -32.79
C PRO A 441 -36.45 -27.44 -32.70
N SER A 442 -36.01 -27.61 -31.44
CA SER A 442 -35.20 -28.71 -30.88
C SER A 442 -33.97 -29.24 -31.63
N THR A 443 -32.80 -29.10 -30.99
CA THR A 443 -31.72 -30.11 -31.08
C THR A 443 -31.39 -30.64 -29.68
N THR A 444 -31.24 -31.95 -29.55
CA THR A 444 -31.02 -32.64 -28.27
C THR A 444 -29.52 -32.77 -27.99
N SER A 445 -29.10 -32.66 -26.73
CA SER A 445 -27.76 -33.07 -26.29
C SER A 445 -27.81 -33.71 -24.91
N SER A 446 -27.13 -34.85 -24.77
CA SER A 446 -27.23 -35.74 -23.61
C SER A 446 -26.21 -35.40 -22.52
N THR A 447 -26.67 -35.32 -21.27
CA THR A 447 -25.77 -35.27 -20.11
C THR A 447 -25.19 -36.67 -19.81
N SER A 448 -23.96 -36.70 -19.31
CA SER A 448 -23.37 -37.88 -18.67
C SER A 448 -22.85 -37.48 -17.29
N SER A 449 -23.07 -38.33 -16.29
CA SER A 449 -22.72 -38.05 -14.89
C SER A 449 -21.59 -38.96 -14.41
N THR A 450 -20.66 -38.38 -13.66
CA THR A 450 -19.55 -39.09 -12.99
C THR A 450 -19.70 -38.90 -11.47
N PRO A 451 -19.53 -39.93 -10.64
CA PRO A 451 -19.68 -39.80 -9.18
C PRO A 451 -18.51 -39.02 -8.54
N PRO A 452 -18.74 -38.34 -7.40
CA PRO A 452 -17.73 -37.52 -6.73
C PRO A 452 -16.65 -38.36 -6.00
N PRO A 453 -15.45 -37.78 -5.76
CA PRO A 453 -14.35 -38.44 -5.05
C PRO A 453 -14.60 -38.60 -3.53
N PRO A 454 -13.87 -39.50 -2.85
CA PRO A 454 -13.96 -39.69 -1.40
C PRO A 454 -13.38 -38.48 -0.60
N PRO A 455 -13.81 -38.29 0.65
CA PRO A 455 -13.37 -37.18 1.49
C PRO A 455 -11.88 -37.30 1.93
N PRO A 456 -11.21 -36.17 2.25
CA PRO A 456 -9.81 -36.14 2.68
C PRO A 456 -9.60 -36.77 4.08
N PRO A 457 -8.39 -37.27 4.38
CA PRO A 457 -8.09 -37.92 5.65
C PRO A 457 -7.99 -36.92 6.81
N THR A 458 -8.57 -37.25 7.96
CA THR A 458 -8.57 -36.40 9.16
C THR A 458 -7.24 -36.48 9.91
N THR A 459 -6.57 -35.35 10.09
CA THR A 459 -5.40 -35.22 10.97
C THR A 459 -5.81 -35.14 12.44
N THR A 460 -5.08 -35.82 13.32
CA THR A 460 -5.24 -35.69 14.78
C THR A 460 -4.20 -34.70 15.32
N SER A 461 -4.58 -33.85 16.27
CA SER A 461 -3.68 -32.88 16.87
C SER A 461 -2.57 -33.54 17.70
N ALA A 462 -1.39 -32.92 17.71
CA ALA A 462 -0.24 -33.41 18.48
C ALA A 462 -0.48 -33.26 20.01
N PRO A 463 0.03 -34.19 20.84
CA PRO A 463 -0.07 -34.07 22.29
C PRO A 463 0.72 -32.86 22.81
N ALA A 464 0.19 -32.20 23.84
CA ALA A 464 0.80 -31.02 24.45
C ALA A 464 2.19 -31.34 25.04
N PRO A 465 3.19 -30.45 24.90
CA PRO A 465 4.53 -30.67 25.43
C PRO A 465 4.55 -30.53 26.97
N SER A 466 5.19 -31.48 27.65
CA SER A 466 5.56 -31.33 29.06
C SER A 466 6.84 -30.50 29.17
N SER A 467 6.72 -29.24 29.59
CA SER A 467 7.86 -28.34 29.79
C SER A 467 8.42 -28.44 31.22
N GLU A 468 9.69 -28.81 31.34
CA GLU A 468 10.48 -28.55 32.55
C GLU A 468 11.11 -27.14 32.45
N PRO A 469 11.12 -26.33 33.52
CA PRO A 469 11.67 -24.98 33.48
C PRO A 469 13.17 -24.97 33.11
N GLY A 470 13.53 -24.16 32.11
CA GLY A 470 14.93 -23.96 31.69
C GLY A 470 15.44 -24.91 30.61
N VAL A 471 14.64 -25.90 30.19
CA VAL A 471 14.97 -26.80 29.06
C VAL A 471 14.20 -26.36 27.82
N SER A 472 14.90 -25.92 26.78
CA SER A 472 14.31 -25.80 25.43
C SER A 472 14.65 -27.05 24.60
N TYR A 473 13.88 -27.30 23.56
CA TYR A 473 14.04 -28.50 22.72
C TYR A 473 14.18 -28.10 21.26
N GLN A 474 15.29 -28.47 20.63
CA GLN A 474 15.46 -28.35 19.18
C GLN A 474 15.02 -29.63 18.48
N VAL A 475 14.37 -29.51 17.33
CA VAL A 475 14.03 -30.65 16.48
C VAL A 475 15.27 -31.02 15.67
N VAL A 476 15.84 -32.19 15.93
CA VAL A 476 17.08 -32.65 15.29
C VAL A 476 16.84 -33.63 14.14
N SER A 477 15.67 -34.29 14.10
CA SER A 477 15.24 -35.10 12.96
C SER A 477 13.73 -35.35 12.98
N THR A 478 13.12 -35.43 11.80
CA THR A 478 11.73 -35.89 11.63
C THR A 478 11.73 -37.18 10.81
N GLN A 479 10.95 -38.17 11.23
CA GLN A 479 10.85 -39.47 10.59
C GLN A 479 9.39 -39.84 10.37
N THR A 480 9.02 -40.19 9.13
CA THR A 480 7.67 -40.61 8.77
C THR A 480 7.59 -42.13 8.65
N VAL A 481 6.57 -42.75 9.25
CA VAL A 481 6.32 -44.20 9.25
C VAL A 481 4.89 -44.46 8.78
N THR A 482 4.74 -45.04 7.59
CA THR A 482 3.42 -45.38 7.02
C THR A 482 3.01 -46.81 7.39
N ARG A 483 1.79 -46.98 7.91
CA ARG A 483 1.19 -48.27 8.28
C ARG A 483 -0.23 -48.36 7.73
N GLY A 484 -0.37 -48.98 6.56
CA GLY A 484 -1.64 -49.02 5.84
C GLY A 484 -2.07 -47.60 5.43
N SER A 485 -3.25 -47.17 5.85
CA SER A 485 -3.77 -45.81 5.65
C SER A 485 -3.37 -44.82 6.75
N LEU A 486 -2.57 -45.23 7.75
CA LEU A 486 -2.08 -44.35 8.81
C LEU A 486 -0.66 -43.88 8.50
N VAL A 487 -0.38 -42.60 8.75
CA VAL A 487 0.95 -41.99 8.64
C VAL A 487 1.35 -41.46 10.02
N GLU A 488 2.31 -42.11 10.66
CA GLU A 488 2.86 -41.70 11.96
C GLU A 488 4.09 -40.81 11.72
N VAL A 489 4.11 -39.59 12.28
CA VAL A 489 5.27 -38.68 12.20
C VAL A 489 5.96 -38.63 13.56
N ILE A 490 7.19 -39.12 13.61
CA ILE A 490 8.06 -39.16 14.80
C ILE A 490 9.01 -37.96 14.73
N ILE A 491 8.96 -37.09 15.74
CA ILE A 491 9.82 -35.91 15.84
C ILE A 491 10.84 -36.16 16.94
N TRP A 492 12.11 -36.33 16.55
CA TRP A 492 13.23 -36.45 17.46
C TRP A 492 13.68 -35.06 17.93
N LYS A 493 13.74 -34.89 19.25
CA LYS A 493 14.08 -33.62 19.90
C LYS A 493 15.26 -33.81 20.85
N GLU A 494 16.18 -32.85 20.85
CA GLU A 494 17.32 -32.82 21.77
C GLU A 494 17.18 -31.63 22.73
N PRO A 495 17.38 -31.82 24.06
CA PRO A 495 17.26 -30.75 25.04
C PRO A 495 18.49 -29.83 25.02
N VAL A 496 18.27 -28.54 24.82
CA VAL A 496 19.28 -27.49 24.97
C VAL A 496 19.16 -26.90 26.39
N VAL A 497 20.22 -27.04 27.17
CA VAL A 497 20.32 -26.52 28.54
C VAL A 497 21.32 -25.37 28.55
N TYR A 498 20.85 -24.17 28.90
CA TYR A 498 21.70 -22.99 29.01
C TYR A 498 22.26 -22.89 30.44
N ILE A 499 23.58 -22.74 30.55
CA ILE A 499 24.28 -22.46 31.82
C ILE A 499 24.78 -21.02 31.76
N THR A 500 24.27 -20.16 32.64
CA THR A 500 24.72 -18.78 32.77
C THR A 500 25.87 -18.70 33.79
N GLU A 501 27.08 -18.39 33.33
CA GLU A 501 28.21 -18.09 34.23
C GLU A 501 28.40 -16.57 34.39
N ASP A 502 27.99 -16.04 35.54
CA ASP A 502 28.15 -14.62 35.89
C ASP A 502 29.63 -14.26 36.17
N SER A 503 30.31 -13.63 35.20
CA SER A 503 31.72 -13.23 35.32
C SER A 503 31.88 -11.78 35.82
N VAL A 504 31.95 -11.61 37.14
CA VAL A 504 32.11 -10.29 37.80
C VAL A 504 33.54 -9.73 37.61
N THR A 505 33.70 -8.83 36.64
CA THR A 505 34.97 -8.13 36.41
C THR A 505 35.12 -6.93 37.35
N THR A 506 36.07 -7.00 38.29
CA THR A 506 36.28 -5.93 39.29
C THR A 506 37.32 -4.91 38.79
N VAL A 507 36.88 -3.70 38.42
CA VAL A 507 37.78 -2.61 38.01
C VAL A 507 38.28 -1.83 39.23
N THR A 508 39.59 -1.76 39.42
CA THR A 508 40.22 -0.96 40.50
C THR A 508 40.65 0.39 39.96
N VAL A 509 40.29 1.49 40.64
CA VAL A 509 40.64 2.87 40.24
C VAL A 509 41.72 3.42 41.15
N GLU A 510 42.90 3.72 40.60
CA GLU A 510 43.99 4.36 41.37
C GLU A 510 43.73 5.86 41.59
N SER A 511 44.14 6.36 42.77
CA SER A 511 44.03 7.78 43.14
C SER A 511 45.35 8.54 42.92
N PRO A 512 45.31 9.81 42.47
CA PRO A 512 46.52 10.55 42.09
C PRO A 512 47.38 10.95 43.29
N ALA A 513 48.71 10.79 43.16
CA ALA A 513 49.67 11.00 44.23
C ALA A 513 49.92 12.49 44.58
N VAL A 514 49.94 12.81 45.88
CA VAL A 514 50.14 14.16 46.41
C VAL A 514 51.63 14.54 46.46
N LYS A 515 52.00 15.71 45.94
CA LYS A 515 53.37 16.24 46.01
C LYS A 515 53.64 16.99 47.33
N PRO A 516 54.78 16.74 48.01
CA PRO A 516 55.07 17.36 49.31
C PRO A 516 55.54 18.82 49.20
N ARG A 517 55.09 19.68 50.13
CA ARG A 517 55.61 21.04 50.31
C ARG A 517 57.00 21.00 50.96
N ARG A 518 57.95 21.78 50.43
CA ARG A 518 59.21 22.12 51.13
C ARG A 518 59.08 23.51 51.78
N PHE A 519 59.46 23.60 53.05
CA PHE A 519 59.74 24.85 53.75
C PHE A 519 61.19 24.83 54.19
N TYR A 520 61.98 25.83 53.80
CA TYR A 520 63.25 26.17 54.43
C TYR A 520 63.42 27.69 54.34
N GLY A 521 63.77 28.32 55.45
CA GLY A 521 63.93 29.77 55.54
C GLY A 521 65.29 30.13 56.14
N ARG A 522 65.72 31.38 55.86
CA ARG A 522 67.03 31.96 56.19
C ARG A 522 68.21 31.36 55.42
N HIS A 523 68.93 32.22 54.70
CA HIS A 523 70.15 32.81 55.28
C HIS A 523 70.32 34.24 54.75
N ALA A 524 71.11 35.05 55.45
CA ALA A 524 71.36 36.45 55.10
C ALA A 524 72.84 36.80 55.34
N MET A 525 73.36 37.71 54.52
CA MET A 525 74.66 38.41 54.65
C MET A 525 75.95 37.55 54.59
N GLN A 526 77.16 38.11 54.39
CA GLN A 526 77.62 39.27 53.57
C GLN A 526 79.14 39.41 53.66
N HIS A 527 79.88 39.32 52.54
CA HIS A 527 81.27 39.81 52.37
C HIS A 527 81.52 40.11 50.87
N GLY A 528 82.37 41.04 50.44
CA GLY A 528 83.08 42.10 51.18
C GLY A 528 84.37 42.61 50.46
N HIS A 529 84.32 43.80 49.84
CA HIS A 529 85.45 44.53 49.18
C HIS A 529 86.01 43.86 47.89
N HIS A 530 86.73 44.51 46.97
CA HIS A 530 87.33 45.86 46.80
C HIS A 530 87.09 46.33 45.32
N ALA A 531 87.45 47.51 44.77
CA ALA A 531 88.19 48.74 45.16
C ALA A 531 87.37 50.00 44.67
N ARG A 532 87.77 51.28 44.41
CA ARG A 532 88.99 52.12 44.23
C ARG A 532 89.85 51.87 42.98
N ARG A 533 90.28 52.84 42.16
CA ARG A 533 90.19 54.33 42.03
C ARG A 533 89.99 54.63 40.51
N SER A 534 89.64 55.82 40.02
CA SER A 534 90.09 57.19 40.38
C SER A 534 89.04 58.23 40.04
#